data_AF-A0A2S2NKN6-F1
#
_entry.id   AF-A0A2S2NKN6-F1
#
_cell.length_a   1.000
_cell.length_b   1.000
_cell.length_c   1.000
_cell.angle_alpha   90.00
_cell.angle_beta   90.00
_cell.angle_gamma   90.00
#
_symmetry.space_group_name_H-M   'P 1'
#
loop_
_entity.id
_entity.type
_entity.pdbx_description
1 polymer ?
#
loop_
_entity_poly.entity_id
_entity_poly.type
_entity_poly.pdbx_seq_one_letter_code
_entity_poly.pdbx_strand_id
1 'polypeptide(L)'
;HQHGFTDIYLKEHWISFVTDGASVLLGKTNGVAARLKEKFPIIFSWHCINHRLELAVNDVLKDITATYHFKYFLDTLYSLYSRSSKNQNELKLHCESLNEIF
;
A
#
# COMPACT_ATOMS: atom_id res chain seq x y z
N HIS A 1 31.93 -10.96 -0.04
CA HIS A 1 31.63 -10.92 1.41
C HIS A 1 32.11 -9.59 2.00
N GLN A 2 31.36 -8.48 1.92
CA GLN A 2 31.84 -7.21 2.51
C GLN A 2 30.73 -6.16 2.76
N HIS A 3 29.58 -6.58 3.33
CA HIS A 3 28.52 -5.64 3.72
C HIS A 3 28.15 -5.72 5.22
N GLY A 4 28.99 -6.33 6.06
CA GLY A 4 28.79 -6.37 7.53
C GLY A 4 27.66 -7.27 8.03
N PHE A 5 26.63 -7.56 7.22
CA PHE A 5 25.51 -8.42 7.57
C PHE A 5 25.80 -9.90 7.34
N THR A 6 26.72 -10.45 8.13
CA THR A 6 26.91 -11.90 8.18
C THR A 6 25.72 -12.58 8.86
N ASP A 7 25.51 -13.87 8.61
CA ASP A 7 24.45 -14.64 9.28
C ASP A 7 24.59 -14.63 10.81
N ILE A 8 25.82 -14.57 11.33
CA ILE A 8 26.11 -14.45 12.77
C ILE A 8 25.62 -13.09 13.28
N TYR A 9 26.02 -12.00 12.61
CA TYR A 9 25.59 -10.65 12.97
C TYR A 9 24.06 -10.53 12.97
N LEU A 10 23.39 -11.04 11.94
CA LEU A 10 21.94 -11.02 11.83
C LEU A 10 21.26 -11.86 12.94
N LYS A 11 21.80 -13.02 13.29
CA LYS A 11 21.28 -13.83 14.41
C LYS A 11 21.33 -13.10 15.75
N GLU A 12 22.30 -12.22 15.95
CA GLU A 12 22.48 -11.50 17.22
C GLU A 12 21.75 -10.16 17.26
N HIS A 13 21.61 -9.49 16.11
CA HIS A 13 21.18 -8.08 16.07
C HIS A 13 19.84 -7.86 15.35
N TRP A 14 19.35 -8.83 14.57
CA TRP A 14 18.11 -8.65 13.82
C TRP A 14 16.90 -9.04 14.66
N ILE A 15 16.22 -8.03 15.19
CA ILE A 15 15.16 -8.21 16.18
C ILE A 15 13.79 -8.47 15.53
N SER A 16 13.46 -7.78 14.44
CA SER A 16 12.10 -7.82 13.89
C SER A 16 12.01 -7.60 12.37
N PHE A 17 10.92 -8.10 11.80
CA PHE A 17 10.53 -7.91 10.41
C PHE A 17 9.12 -7.30 10.35
N VAL A 18 9.01 -6.04 9.91
CA VAL A 18 7.75 -5.29 9.93
C VAL A 18 7.33 -4.90 8.52
N THR A 19 6.14 -5.33 8.07
CA THR A 19 5.65 -5.08 6.70
C THR A 19 4.17 -4.71 6.65
N ASP A 20 3.68 -4.29 5.48
CA ASP A 20 2.28 -3.95 5.16
C ASP A 20 1.29 -5.14 5.24
N GLY A 21 1.66 -6.29 5.79
CA GLY A 21 0.72 -7.39 5.95
C GLY A 21 0.30 -8.12 4.69
N ALA A 22 0.90 -7.83 3.53
CA ALA A 22 0.70 -8.63 2.33
C ALA A 22 0.95 -10.13 2.61
N SER A 23 0.12 -11.01 2.05
CA SER A 23 0.21 -12.46 2.28
C SER A 23 1.55 -13.05 1.85
N VAL A 24 2.19 -12.47 0.83
CA VAL A 24 3.55 -12.83 0.37
C VAL A 24 4.60 -12.53 1.44
N LEU A 25 4.37 -11.54 2.31
CA LEU A 25 5.31 -11.13 3.35
C LEU A 25 5.00 -11.80 4.69
N LEU A 26 3.75 -11.77 5.17
CA LEU A 26 3.35 -12.28 6.49
C LEU A 26 2.62 -13.63 6.45
N GLY A 27 2.50 -14.28 5.29
CA GLY A 27 1.82 -15.56 5.15
C GLY A 27 2.43 -16.67 6.01
N LYS A 28 1.58 -17.53 6.59
CA LYS A 28 1.96 -18.56 7.56
C LYS A 28 2.90 -19.64 7.02
N THR A 29 2.75 -20.02 5.74
CA THR A 29 3.45 -21.18 5.16
C THR A 29 4.59 -20.80 4.22
N ASN A 30 4.37 -19.82 3.33
CA ASN A 30 5.36 -19.42 2.32
C ASN A 30 5.68 -17.91 2.37
N GLY A 31 5.23 -17.22 3.41
CA GLY A 31 5.54 -15.81 3.61
C GLY A 31 7.01 -15.61 3.93
N VAL A 32 7.54 -14.44 3.55
CA VAL A 32 8.93 -14.06 3.89
C VAL A 32 9.17 -14.15 5.41
N ALA A 33 8.24 -13.68 6.23
CA ALA A 33 8.30 -13.78 7.68
C ALA A 33 8.45 -15.22 8.19
N ALA A 34 7.70 -16.17 7.61
CA ALA A 34 7.78 -17.59 7.98
C ALA A 34 9.17 -18.16 7.69
N ARG A 35 9.69 -17.89 6.48
CA ARG A 35 11.05 -18.32 6.07
C ARG A 35 12.15 -17.66 6.88
N LEU A 36 12.00 -16.38 7.22
CA LEU A 36 12.94 -15.68 8.09
C LEU A 36 12.96 -16.28 9.48
N LYS A 37 11.80 -16.70 10.01
CA LYS A 37 11.70 -17.34 11.32
C LYS A 37 12.33 -18.74 11.33
N GLU A 38 12.29 -19.47 10.22
CA GLU A 38 13.03 -20.74 10.08
C GLU A 38 14.55 -20.54 10.16
N LYS A 39 15.07 -19.45 9.55
CA LYS A 39 16.52 -19.15 9.55
C LYS A 39 16.99 -18.43 10.82
N PHE A 40 16.14 -17.59 11.41
CA PHE A 40 16.41 -16.73 12.56
C PHE A 40 15.27 -16.87 13.59
N PRO A 41 15.25 -17.93 14.43
CA PRO A 41 14.09 -18.26 15.26
C PRO A 41 13.62 -17.18 16.24
N ILE A 42 14.52 -16.28 16.63
CA ILE A 42 14.24 -15.18 17.57
C ILE A 42 13.54 -13.98 16.92
N ILE A 43 13.55 -13.89 15.59
CA ILE A 43 12.94 -12.77 14.89
C ILE A 43 11.42 -12.84 15.06
N PHE A 44 10.81 -11.71 15.41
CA PHE A 44 9.36 -11.60 15.38
C PHE A 44 8.92 -10.77 14.17
N SER A 45 7.83 -11.21 13.56
CA SER A 45 7.21 -10.50 12.45
C SER A 45 6.01 -9.68 12.93
N TRP A 46 5.88 -8.44 12.47
CA TRP A 46 4.76 -7.58 12.83
C TRP A 46 4.13 -6.92 11.59
N HIS A 47 2.82 -6.73 11.64
CA HIS A 47 2.11 -5.98 10.61
C HIS A 47 2.18 -4.48 10.93
N CYS A 48 2.76 -3.70 10.03
CA CYS A 48 2.89 -2.24 10.07
C CYS A 48 1.63 -1.58 10.62
N ILE A 49 1.79 -0.84 11.72
CA ILE A 49 0.69 -0.16 12.41
C ILE A 49 0.06 0.91 11.53
N ASN A 50 0.86 1.63 10.74
CA ASN A 50 0.34 2.68 9.85
C ASN A 50 -0.57 2.10 8.77
N HIS A 51 -0.21 0.95 8.19
CA HIS A 51 -1.08 0.30 7.23
C HIS A 51 -2.35 -0.27 7.90
N ARG A 52 -2.23 -0.86 9.10
CA ARG A 52 -3.43 -1.28 9.86
C ARG A 52 -4.36 -0.12 10.20
N LEU A 53 -3.81 1.06 10.52
CA LEU A 53 -4.60 2.26 10.76
C LEU A 53 -5.31 2.73 9.48
N GLU A 54 -4.58 2.78 8.36
CA GLU A 54 -5.16 3.11 7.07
C GLU A 54 -6.30 2.16 6.69
N LEU A 55 -6.11 0.85 6.82
CA LEU A 55 -7.16 -0.15 6.60
C LEU A 55 -8.36 0.04 7.54
N ALA A 56 -8.13 0.28 8.83
CA ALA A 56 -9.21 0.50 9.80
C ALA A 56 -10.02 1.75 9.47
N VAL A 57 -9.36 2.85 9.08
CA VAL A 57 -10.04 4.06 8.61
C VAL A 57 -10.83 3.77 7.35
N ASN A 58 -10.23 3.10 6.37
CA ASN A 58 -10.87 2.74 5.11
C ASN A 58 -12.13 1.87 5.33
N ASP A 59 -12.06 0.90 6.25
CA ASP A 59 -13.21 0.06 6.60
C ASP A 59 -14.35 0.88 7.22
N VAL A 60 -14.06 1.81 8.14
CA VAL A 60 -15.09 2.71 8.71
C VAL A 60 -15.69 3.62 7.65
N LEU A 61 -14.88 4.12 6.71
CA LEU A 61 -15.36 5.01 5.65
C LEU A 61 -16.33 4.32 4.68
N LYS A 62 -16.31 2.99 4.56
CA LYS A 62 -17.28 2.23 3.74
C LYS A 62 -18.69 2.28 4.33
N ASP A 63 -18.80 2.38 5.65
CA ASP A 63 -20.10 2.44 6.34
C ASP A 63 -20.70 3.84 6.33
N ILE A 64 -19.88 4.87 6.08
CA ILE A 64 -20.32 6.26 5.95
C ILE A 64 -20.71 6.53 4.49
N THR A 65 -22.00 6.38 4.18
CA THR A 65 -22.54 6.46 2.80
C THR A 65 -22.08 7.70 2.02
N ALA A 66 -22.08 8.88 2.66
CA ALA A 66 -21.67 10.12 2.00
C ALA A 66 -20.19 10.10 1.57
N THR A 67 -19.30 9.67 2.47
CA THR A 67 -17.87 9.57 2.19
C THR A 67 -17.57 8.46 1.19
N TYR A 68 -18.25 7.31 1.30
CA TYR A 68 -18.13 6.22 0.35
C TYR A 68 -18.52 6.66 -1.08
N HIS A 69 -19.67 7.30 -1.25
CA HIS A 69 -20.11 7.78 -2.56
C HIS A 69 -19.17 8.86 -3.12
N PHE A 70 -18.73 9.80 -2.29
CA PHE A 70 -17.79 10.84 -2.70
C PHE A 70 -16.46 10.23 -3.19
N LYS A 71 -15.88 9.31 -2.40
CA LYS A 71 -14.66 8.59 -2.79
C LYS A 71 -14.86 7.81 -4.08
N TYR A 72 -15.94 7.05 -4.20
CA TYR A 72 -16.25 6.25 -5.39
C TYR A 72 -16.38 7.11 -6.64
N PHE A 73 -17.03 8.28 -6.53
CA PHE A 73 -17.11 9.24 -7.63
C PHE A 73 -15.72 9.73 -8.07
N LEU A 74 -14.87 10.13 -7.13
CA LEU A 74 -13.50 10.56 -7.45
C LEU A 74 -12.65 9.45 -8.06
N ASP A 75 -12.73 8.23 -7.52
CA ASP A 75 -12.01 7.06 -8.03
C ASP A 75 -12.49 6.72 -9.47
N THR A 76 -13.78 6.91 -9.76
CA THR A 76 -14.37 6.72 -11.10
C THR A 76 -13.85 7.76 -12.08
N LEU A 77 -13.86 9.05 -11.70
CA LEU A 77 -13.29 10.12 -12.52
C LEU A 77 -11.80 9.85 -12.81
N TYR A 78 -11.03 9.53 -11.77
CA TYR A 78 -9.63 9.20 -11.93
C TYR A 78 -9.45 8.02 -12.89
N SER A 79 -10.22 6.94 -12.75
CA SER A 79 -10.14 5.78 -13.64
C SER A 79 -10.49 6.13 -15.09
N LEU A 80 -11.51 6.97 -15.32
CA LEU A 80 -11.93 7.39 -16.65
C LEU A 80 -10.82 8.15 -17.39
N TYR A 81 -10.13 9.06 -16.70
CA TYR A 81 -9.13 9.92 -17.31
C TYR A 81 -7.72 9.32 -17.26
N SER A 82 -7.30 8.66 -16.19
CA SER A 82 -5.95 8.08 -16.07
C SER A 82 -5.65 6.98 -17.09
N ARG A 83 -6.67 6.24 -17.53
CA ARG A 83 -6.51 5.05 -18.37
C ARG A 83 -6.49 5.31 -19.88
N SER A 84 -6.79 6.55 -20.31
CA SER A 84 -6.95 6.88 -21.73
C SER A 84 -6.31 8.23 -22.03
N SER A 85 -5.23 8.22 -22.83
CA SER A 85 -4.60 9.45 -23.32
C SER A 85 -5.57 10.32 -24.11
N LYS A 86 -6.53 9.70 -24.82
CA LYS A 86 -7.62 10.40 -25.50
C LYS A 86 -8.50 11.15 -24.50
N ASN A 87 -8.95 10.49 -23.43
CA ASN A 87 -9.81 11.12 -22.43
C ASN A 87 -9.06 12.24 -21.68
N GLN A 88 -7.76 12.10 -21.44
CA GLN A 88 -6.93 13.18 -20.87
C GLN A 88 -6.84 14.38 -21.80
N ASN A 89 -6.63 14.14 -23.10
CA ASN A 89 -6.58 15.22 -24.08
C ASN A 89 -7.94 15.92 -24.22
N GLU A 90 -9.05 15.17 -24.27
CA GLU A 90 -10.39 15.76 -24.30
C GLU A 90 -10.68 16.57 -23.04
N LEU A 91 -10.33 16.06 -21.85
CA LEU A 91 -10.46 16.80 -20.60
C LEU A 91 -9.65 18.10 -20.64
N LYS A 92 -8.41 18.05 -21.13
CA LYS A 92 -7.54 19.21 -21.27
C LYS A 92 -8.15 20.26 -22.21
N LEU A 93 -8.62 19.83 -23.38
CA LEU A 93 -9.28 20.71 -24.36
C LEU A 93 -10.53 21.37 -23.78
N HIS A 94 -11.36 20.61 -23.05
CA HIS A 94 -12.52 21.16 -22.36
C HIS A 94 -12.14 22.15 -21.25
N CYS A 95 -11.14 21.83 -20.43
CA CYS A 95 -10.61 22.75 -19.42
C CYS A 95 -10.08 24.05 -20.05
N GLU A 96 -9.36 23.97 -21.17
CA GLU A 96 -8.88 25.14 -21.92
C GLU A 96 -10.03 25.97 -22.46
N SER A 97 -11.09 25.34 -22.99
CA SER A 97 -12.29 26.05 -23.46
C SER A 97 -13.10 26.73 -22.35
N LEU A 98 -13.08 26.17 -21.14
CA LEU A 98 -13.76 26.73 -19.96
C LEU A 98 -12.94 27.86 -19.31
N ASN A 99 -11.64 27.93 -19.59
CA ASN A 99 -10.72 28.97 -19.12
C ASN A 99 -10.90 30.33 -19.86
N GLU A 100 -11.90 30.47 -20.72
CA GLU A 100 -12.39 31.77 -21.22
C GLU A 100 -13.57 32.34 -20.39
N ILE A 101 -13.98 31.66 -19.30
CA ILE A 101 -15.16 32.04 -18.50
C ILE A 101 -14.79 32.46 -17.04
N PHE A 102 -13.51 32.56 -16.70
CA PHE A 102 -13.04 33.23 -15.47
C PHE A 102 -11.94 34.25 -15.76
#